data_AF-Y0KFL5-F1
#
_entry.id   AF-Y0KFL5-F1
#
_cell.length_a   1.000
_cell.length_b   1.000
_cell.length_c   1.000
_cell.angle_alpha   90.00
_cell.angle_beta   90.00
_cell.angle_gamma   90.00
#
_symmetry.space_group_name_H-M   'P 1'
#
loop_
_entity.id
_entity.type
_entity.pdbx_description
1 polymer ?
#
loop_
_entity_poly.entity_id
_entity_poly.type
_entity_poly.pdbx_seq_one_letter_code
_entity_poly.pdbx_strand_id
1 'polypeptide(L)'
;MQIYTIHHRFLQSVFSVSLLVILTQFHSLAHADGVPWENLSPQQQETLSPMREDWRDLPPNRQERLRQGAERWNNLSPEQRNRMQDRMQRYDNMSPDEKGRIKERMREFRELPPEERSELRERWRNVPPEQKERIRERSQRMNPEKKSRGKQR
;
A
#
# COMPACT_ATOMS: atom_id res chain seq x y z
N MET A 1 -49.36 55.42 -38.02
CA MET A 1 -50.25 54.24 -38.11
C MET A 1 -49.40 52.98 -38.03
N GLN A 2 -49.73 52.12 -37.06
CA GLN A 2 -49.69 50.65 -37.15
C GLN A 2 -48.31 50.02 -37.43
N ILE A 3 -47.50 49.75 -36.40
CA ILE A 3 -47.51 48.49 -35.62
C ILE A 3 -47.28 47.31 -36.55
N TYR A 4 -46.06 46.79 -36.68
CA TYR A 4 -45.78 45.36 -36.89
C TYR A 4 -44.27 45.10 -36.70
N THR A 5 -43.97 44.00 -36.00
CA THR A 5 -42.67 43.29 -35.92
C THR A 5 -41.78 43.58 -34.69
N ILE A 6 -42.38 43.66 -33.50
CA ILE A 6 -41.74 43.33 -32.23
C ILE A 6 -42.20 41.92 -31.82
N HIS A 7 -41.73 40.83 -32.45
CA HIS A 7 -42.04 39.46 -31.98
C HIS A 7 -41.02 38.36 -32.32
N HIS A 8 -39.78 38.68 -32.71
CA HIS A 8 -38.80 37.64 -33.10
C HIS A 8 -37.46 37.66 -32.36
N ARG A 9 -37.40 38.23 -31.16
CA ARG A 9 -36.17 38.17 -30.31
C ARG A 9 -36.38 37.63 -28.90
N PHE A 10 -37.45 36.85 -28.68
CA PHE A 10 -37.74 36.26 -27.36
C PHE A 10 -38.10 34.77 -27.43
N LEU A 11 -37.49 34.01 -28.35
CA LEU A 11 -37.64 32.56 -28.41
C LEU A 11 -36.28 31.83 -28.50
N GLN A 12 -35.38 32.13 -27.55
CA GLN A 12 -34.22 31.27 -27.25
C GLN A 12 -33.99 31.10 -25.74
N SER A 13 -35.02 31.33 -24.92
CA SER A 13 -34.82 31.40 -23.46
C SER A 13 -35.91 30.65 -22.69
N VAL A 14 -36.06 29.34 -22.95
CA VAL A 14 -36.64 28.42 -21.93
C VAL A 14 -36.20 26.95 -22.10
N PHE A 15 -35.66 26.54 -23.24
CA PHE A 15 -35.29 25.12 -23.49
C PHE A 15 -33.86 24.72 -23.08
N SER A 16 -33.08 25.59 -22.41
CA SER A 16 -31.67 25.31 -22.08
C SER A 16 -31.38 24.96 -20.62
N VAL A 17 -32.35 24.98 -19.71
CA VAL A 17 -32.05 24.74 -18.28
C VAL A 17 -32.55 23.37 -17.78
N SER A 18 -33.50 22.72 -18.47
CA SER A 18 -34.05 21.44 -17.99
C SER A 18 -33.36 20.18 -18.54
N LEU A 19 -32.59 20.25 -19.64
CA LEU A 19 -31.83 19.10 -20.15
C LEU A 19 -30.42 18.97 -19.52
N LEU A 20 -29.96 19.99 -18.79
CA LEU A 20 -28.65 20.02 -18.16
C LEU A 20 -28.64 19.59 -16.69
N VAL A 21 -29.79 19.23 -16.11
CA VAL A 21 -29.89 18.72 -14.73
C VAL A 21 -30.04 17.19 -14.68
N ILE A 22 -30.41 16.55 -15.79
CA ILE A 22 -30.53 15.08 -15.86
C ILE A 22 -29.19 14.42 -16.28
N LEU A 23 -28.25 15.18 -16.86
CA LEU A 23 -26.92 14.67 -17.25
C LEU A 23 -25.86 14.72 -16.13
N THR A 24 -26.19 15.26 -14.95
CA THR A 24 -25.29 15.26 -13.78
C THR A 24 -25.53 14.09 -12.83
N GLN A 25 -26.50 13.22 -13.10
CA GLN A 25 -26.89 12.06 -12.28
C GLN A 25 -26.10 10.77 -12.62
N PHE A 26 -24.87 10.89 -13.12
CA PHE A 26 -23.95 9.75 -13.26
C PHE A 26 -22.52 10.15 -12.85
N HIS A 27 -22.36 10.48 -11.57
CA HIS A 27 -21.05 10.48 -10.91
C HIS A 27 -21.03 9.51 -9.73
N SER A 28 -21.66 8.34 -9.87
CA SER A 28 -21.17 7.17 -9.14
C SER A 28 -20.00 6.60 -9.93
N LEU A 29 -18.87 7.31 -9.87
CA LEU A 29 -17.58 6.64 -10.01
C LEU A 29 -17.64 5.48 -9.02
N ALA A 30 -17.47 4.27 -9.51
CA ALA A 30 -17.37 3.08 -8.69
C ALA A 30 -16.28 3.32 -7.63
N HIS A 31 -16.68 3.84 -6.48
CA HIS A 31 -15.92 3.68 -5.26
C HIS A 31 -16.02 2.17 -5.05
N ALA A 32 -14.93 1.45 -5.28
CA ALA A 32 -14.85 0.09 -4.79
C ALA A 32 -15.15 0.19 -3.30
N ASP A 33 -16.35 -0.22 -2.89
CA ASP A 33 -16.75 -0.16 -1.49
C ASP A 33 -15.66 -0.89 -0.71
N GLY A 34 -14.99 -0.15 0.18
CA GLY A 34 -13.93 -0.69 1.01
C GLY A 34 -14.43 -1.91 1.78
N VAL A 35 -13.53 -2.79 2.23
CA VAL A 35 -13.92 -3.93 3.07
C VAL A 35 -14.45 -3.41 4.40
N PRO A 36 -15.73 -3.61 4.75
CA PRO A 36 -16.26 -3.20 6.06
C PRO A 36 -15.49 -3.90 7.18
N TRP A 37 -15.26 -3.20 8.29
CA TRP A 37 -14.52 -3.74 9.43
C TRP A 37 -15.17 -5.03 9.98
N GLU A 38 -16.50 -5.06 9.94
CA GLU A 38 -17.37 -6.13 10.39
C GLU A 38 -17.24 -7.39 9.53
N ASN A 39 -16.79 -7.25 8.28
CA ASN A 39 -16.55 -8.36 7.36
C ASN A 39 -15.17 -9.01 7.54
N LEU A 40 -14.30 -8.45 8.37
CA LEU A 40 -13.05 -9.09 8.77
C LEU A 40 -13.33 -10.25 9.72
N SER A 41 -12.58 -11.35 9.59
CA SER A 41 -12.67 -12.46 10.55
C SER A 41 -12.28 -11.99 11.96
N PRO A 42 -12.74 -12.66 13.04
CA PRO A 42 -12.38 -12.28 14.41
C PRO A 42 -10.86 -12.16 14.63
N GLN A 43 -10.07 -13.07 14.06
CA GLN A 43 -8.61 -13.05 14.13
C GLN A 43 -8.00 -11.90 13.31
N GLN A 44 -8.62 -11.50 12.20
CA GLN A 44 -8.21 -10.33 11.43
C GLN A 44 -8.50 -9.05 12.20
N GLN A 45 -9.68 -8.94 12.82
CA GLN A 45 -10.05 -7.80 13.66
C GLN A 45 -9.10 -7.64 14.85
N GLU A 46 -8.71 -8.73 15.50
CA GLU A 46 -7.73 -8.70 16.59
C GLU A 46 -6.36 -8.20 16.10
N THR A 47 -5.86 -8.76 15.00
CA THR A 47 -4.56 -8.39 14.42
C THR A 47 -4.53 -6.94 13.95
N LEU A 48 -5.63 -6.46 13.39
CA LEU A 48 -5.75 -5.10 12.86
C LEU A 48 -6.35 -4.12 13.88
N SER A 49 -6.58 -4.53 15.12
CA SER A 49 -7.23 -3.71 16.15
C SER A 49 -6.62 -2.31 16.32
N PRO A 50 -5.29 -2.08 16.17
CA PRO A 50 -4.73 -0.72 16.24
C PRO A 50 -5.17 0.21 15.11
N MET A 51 -5.76 -0.33 14.03
CA MET A 51 -6.23 0.42 12.88
C MET A 51 -7.76 0.52 12.83
N ARG A 52 -8.47 0.08 13.87
CA ARG A 52 -9.94 0.00 13.88
C ARG A 52 -10.59 1.37 13.67
N GLU A 53 -10.10 2.39 14.36
CA GLU A 53 -10.68 3.75 14.33
C GLU A 53 -10.55 4.37 12.94
N ASP A 54 -9.35 4.30 12.35
CA ASP A 54 -9.05 4.89 11.05
C ASP A 54 -9.40 3.98 9.86
N TRP A 55 -9.92 2.76 10.10
CA TRP A 55 -10.08 1.74 9.04
C TRP A 55 -10.91 2.25 7.87
N ARG A 56 -12.00 2.96 8.16
CA ARG A 56 -12.92 3.50 7.15
C ARG A 56 -12.29 4.58 6.27
N ASP A 57 -11.26 5.26 6.78
CA ASP A 57 -10.54 6.31 6.07
C ASP A 57 -9.41 5.75 5.20
N LEU A 58 -9.08 4.46 5.37
CA LEU A 58 -8.10 3.80 4.52
C LEU A 58 -8.65 3.60 3.10
N PRO A 59 -7.86 3.90 2.05
CA PRO A 59 -8.23 3.56 0.69
C PRO A 59 -8.59 2.07 0.54
N PRO A 60 -9.58 1.68 -0.27
CA PRO A 60 -10.02 0.29 -0.41
C PRO A 60 -8.89 -0.71 -0.72
N ASN A 61 -7.94 -0.31 -1.58
CA ASN A 61 -6.77 -1.11 -1.89
C ASN A 61 -5.84 -1.31 -0.68
N ARG A 62 -5.77 -0.34 0.24
CA ARG A 62 -5.00 -0.44 1.48
C ARG A 62 -5.70 -1.36 2.48
N GLN A 63 -7.02 -1.24 2.63
CA GLN A 63 -7.84 -2.15 3.45
C GLN A 63 -7.64 -3.61 3.01
N GLU A 64 -7.75 -3.88 1.70
CA GLU A 64 -7.59 -5.24 1.18
C GLU A 64 -6.17 -5.80 1.43
N ARG A 65 -5.13 -4.97 1.25
CA ARG A 65 -3.75 -5.38 1.55
C ARG A 65 -3.53 -5.68 3.03
N LEU A 66 -4.15 -4.93 3.91
CA LEU A 66 -4.09 -5.15 5.36
C LEU A 66 -4.85 -6.41 5.75
N ARG A 67 -6.04 -6.64 5.20
CA ARG A 67 -6.83 -7.86 5.39
C ARG A 67 -6.04 -9.11 5.00
N GLN A 68 -5.47 -9.13 3.79
CA GLN A 68 -4.61 -10.23 3.33
C GLN A 68 -3.34 -10.36 4.19
N GLY A 69 -2.79 -9.24 4.67
CA GLY A 69 -1.65 -9.23 5.59
C GLY A 69 -1.96 -9.90 6.93
N ALA A 70 -3.11 -9.57 7.51
CA ALA A 70 -3.61 -10.16 8.75
C ALA A 70 -3.90 -11.65 8.59
N GLU A 71 -4.49 -12.06 7.46
CA GLU A 71 -4.69 -13.48 7.15
C GLU A 71 -3.36 -14.24 7.13
N ARG A 72 -2.35 -13.73 6.40
CA ARG A 72 -1.02 -14.32 6.39
C ARG A 72 -0.42 -14.39 7.78
N TRP A 73 -0.53 -13.31 8.56
CA TRP A 73 -0.01 -13.24 9.94
C TRP A 73 -0.64 -14.30 10.85
N ASN A 74 -1.96 -14.45 10.77
CA ASN A 74 -2.72 -15.42 11.55
C ASN A 74 -2.32 -16.86 11.22
N ASN A 75 -1.95 -17.12 9.96
CA ASN A 75 -1.52 -18.45 9.51
C ASN A 75 -0.04 -18.78 9.82
N LEU A 76 0.73 -17.86 10.42
CA LEU A 76 2.12 -18.12 10.82
C LEU A 76 2.20 -18.92 12.13
N SER A 77 3.18 -19.82 12.21
CA SER A 77 3.57 -20.44 13.48
C SER A 77 4.14 -19.41 14.47
N PRO A 78 4.11 -19.69 15.78
CA PRO A 78 4.73 -18.80 16.78
C PRO A 78 6.19 -18.46 16.48
N GLU A 79 6.99 -19.43 16.01
CA GLU A 79 8.39 -19.23 15.65
C GLU A 79 8.53 -18.33 14.42
N GLN A 80 7.65 -18.48 13.43
CA GLN A 80 7.63 -17.62 12.26
C GLN A 80 7.25 -16.18 12.62
N ARG A 81 6.26 -15.99 13.50
CA ARG A 81 5.89 -14.66 14.03
C ARG A 81 7.06 -14.02 14.78
N ASN A 82 7.73 -14.76 15.66
CA ASN A 82 8.92 -14.27 16.38
C ASN A 82 10.03 -13.82 15.42
N ARG A 83 10.32 -14.62 14.38
CA ARG A 83 11.31 -14.23 13.35
C ARG A 83 10.89 -12.98 12.57
N MET A 84 9.60 -12.76 12.34
CA MET A 84 9.11 -11.56 11.66
C MET A 84 9.17 -10.33 12.57
N GLN A 85 8.82 -10.45 13.85
CA GLN A 85 8.97 -9.38 14.84
C GLN A 85 10.44 -8.94 14.96
N ASP A 86 11.37 -9.89 15.09
CA ASP A 86 12.81 -9.60 15.14
C ASP A 86 13.32 -8.91 13.84
N ARG A 87 12.79 -9.30 12.67
CA ARG A 87 13.07 -8.57 11.42
C ARG A 87 12.53 -7.16 11.41
N MET A 88 11.30 -6.94 11.87
CA MET A 88 10.68 -5.61 11.97
C MET A 88 11.47 -4.72 12.92
N GLN A 89 11.77 -5.21 14.13
CA GLN A 89 12.55 -4.47 15.11
C GLN A 89 13.94 -4.10 14.57
N ARG A 90 14.62 -5.01 13.86
CA ARG A 90 15.88 -4.68 13.19
C ARG A 90 15.71 -3.60 12.13
N TYR A 91 14.67 -3.68 11.32
CA TYR A 91 14.39 -2.69 10.28
C TYR A 91 14.07 -1.32 10.86
N ASP A 92 13.26 -1.24 11.92
CA ASP A 92 12.90 0.02 12.57
C ASP A 92 14.12 0.72 13.15
N ASN A 93 15.06 -0.05 13.70
CA ASN A 93 16.35 0.43 14.20
C ASN A 93 17.38 0.77 13.11
N MET A 94 17.09 0.58 11.83
CA MET A 94 17.99 1.01 10.74
C MET A 94 17.96 2.53 10.57
N SER A 95 19.11 3.10 10.20
CA SER A 95 19.22 4.50 9.82
C SER A 95 18.40 4.82 8.55
N PRO A 96 17.99 6.09 8.35
CA PRO A 96 17.28 6.51 7.14
C PRO A 96 18.02 6.13 5.85
N ASP A 97 19.35 6.25 5.81
CA ASP A 97 20.17 5.87 4.65
C ASP A 97 20.08 4.38 4.34
N GLU A 98 20.10 3.53 5.37
CA GLU A 98 19.96 2.08 5.20
C GLU A 98 18.58 1.71 4.68
N LYS A 99 17.53 2.31 5.26
CA LYS A 99 16.15 2.16 4.76
C LYS A 99 16.05 2.63 3.30
N GLY A 100 16.70 3.74 2.95
CA GLY A 100 16.80 4.26 1.58
C GLY A 100 17.45 3.27 0.61
N ARG A 101 18.60 2.70 0.99
CA ARG A 101 19.28 1.68 0.17
C ARG A 101 18.46 0.40 -0.01
N ILE A 102 17.68 0.01 0.99
CA ILE A 102 16.76 -1.14 0.88
C ILE A 102 15.64 -0.82 -0.12
N LYS A 103 15.04 0.37 -0.01
CA LYS A 103 13.99 0.80 -0.94
C LYS A 103 14.50 0.86 -2.38
N GLU A 104 15.69 1.39 -2.60
CA GLU A 104 16.33 1.48 -3.91
C GLU A 104 16.55 0.09 -4.53
N ARG A 105 17.23 -0.81 -3.79
CA ARG A 105 17.44 -2.20 -4.25
C ARG A 105 16.14 -2.94 -4.53
N MET A 106 15.09 -2.66 -3.74
CA MET A 106 13.78 -3.26 -3.98
C MET A 106 13.12 -2.70 -5.25
N ARG A 107 13.36 -1.42 -5.58
CA ARG A 107 12.89 -0.82 -6.84
C ARG A 107 13.61 -1.48 -8.01
N GLU A 108 14.94 -1.50 -8.01
CA GLU A 108 15.77 -2.16 -9.03
C GLU A 108 15.32 -3.62 -9.21
N PHE A 109 15.15 -4.38 -8.12
CA PHE A 109 14.70 -5.76 -8.19
C PHE A 109 13.30 -5.92 -8.81
N ARG A 110 12.40 -4.95 -8.63
CA ARG A 110 11.04 -5.01 -9.22
C ARG A 110 11.05 -4.72 -10.72
N GLU A 111 12.00 -3.90 -11.18
CA GLU A 111 12.19 -3.52 -12.58
C GLU A 111 12.78 -4.66 -13.43
N LEU A 112 13.47 -5.63 -12.79
CA LEU A 112 13.97 -6.82 -13.48
C LEU A 112 12.85 -7.64 -14.14
N PRO A 113 13.11 -8.26 -15.31
CA PRO A 113 12.19 -9.21 -15.95
C PRO A 113 11.71 -10.31 -14.98
N PRO A 114 10.46 -10.81 -15.11
CA PRO A 114 9.93 -11.88 -14.25
C PRO A 114 10.84 -13.10 -14.11
N GLU A 115 11.50 -13.50 -15.20
CA GLU A 115 12.39 -14.65 -15.32
C GLU A 115 13.65 -14.43 -14.47
N GLU A 116 14.33 -13.29 -14.66
CA GLU A 116 15.51 -12.90 -13.87
C GLU A 116 15.19 -12.79 -12.37
N ARG A 117 14.03 -12.22 -12.03
CA ARG A 117 13.59 -12.17 -10.63
C ARG A 117 13.38 -13.57 -10.06
N SER A 118 12.89 -14.51 -10.86
CA SER A 118 12.68 -15.89 -10.44
C SER A 118 14.01 -16.60 -10.21
N GLU A 119 14.95 -16.46 -11.14
CA GLU A 119 16.30 -17.02 -11.04
C GLU A 119 17.03 -16.49 -9.80
N LEU A 120 16.99 -15.17 -9.56
CA LEU A 120 17.59 -14.58 -8.37
C LEU A 120 16.99 -15.11 -7.06
N ARG A 121 15.65 -15.28 -7.02
CA ARG A 121 14.97 -15.86 -5.85
C ARG A 121 15.36 -17.32 -5.63
N GLU A 122 15.45 -18.10 -6.70
CA GLU A 122 15.84 -19.51 -6.65
C GLU A 122 17.30 -19.66 -6.21
N ARG A 123 18.20 -18.90 -6.83
CA ARG A 123 19.61 -18.85 -6.42
C ARG A 123 19.73 -18.51 -4.94
N TRP A 124 19.02 -17.50 -4.45
CA TRP A 124 19.02 -17.15 -3.04
C TRP A 124 18.43 -18.24 -2.13
N ARG A 125 17.36 -18.91 -2.58
CA ARG A 125 16.77 -20.06 -1.86
C ARG A 125 17.79 -21.18 -1.68
N ASN A 126 18.56 -21.46 -2.73
CA ASN A 126 19.54 -22.54 -2.79
C ASN A 126 20.88 -22.22 -2.10
N VAL A 127 21.12 -20.98 -1.65
CA VAL A 127 22.30 -20.66 -0.82
C VAL A 127 22.22 -21.46 0.50
N PRO A 128 23.26 -22.27 0.83
CA PRO A 128 23.29 -23.05 2.07
C PRO A 128 23.12 -22.18 3.32
N PRO A 129 22.50 -22.70 4.40
CA PRO A 129 22.28 -21.94 5.64
C PRO A 129 23.56 -21.30 6.20
N GLU A 130 24.66 -22.04 6.22
CA GLU A 130 25.97 -21.55 6.67
C GLU A 130 26.47 -20.37 5.84
N GLN A 131 26.25 -20.40 4.52
CA GLN A 131 26.62 -19.30 3.65
C GLN A 131 25.71 -18.08 3.85
N LYS A 132 24.43 -18.27 4.14
CA LYS A 132 23.50 -17.17 4.51
C LYS A 132 23.94 -16.50 5.82
N GLU A 133 24.35 -17.28 6.82
CA GLU A 133 24.91 -16.77 8.08
C GLU A 133 26.17 -15.94 7.82
N ARG A 134 27.12 -16.45 7.01
CA ARG A 134 28.33 -15.68 6.64
C ARG A 134 28.03 -14.37 5.93
N ILE A 135 27.04 -14.35 5.03
CA ILE A 135 26.60 -13.12 4.33
C ILE A 135 26.02 -12.13 5.34
N ARG A 136 25.21 -12.60 6.29
CA ARG A 136 24.63 -11.79 7.36
C ARG A 136 25.73 -11.23 8.27
N GLU A 137 26.66 -12.05 8.74
CA GLU A 137 27.78 -11.61 9.58
C GLU A 137 28.64 -10.58 8.87
N ARG A 138 29.02 -10.83 7.61
CA ARG A 138 29.80 -9.87 6.82
C ARG A 138 29.07 -8.53 6.70
N SER A 139 27.75 -8.56 6.48
CA SER A 139 26.93 -7.34 6.39
C SER A 139 26.90 -6.58 7.72
N GLN A 140 26.86 -7.28 8.86
CA GLN A 140 26.93 -6.66 10.18
C GLN A 140 28.31 -6.08 10.48
N ARG A 141 29.39 -6.79 10.11
CA ARG A 141 30.79 -6.37 10.32
C ARG A 141 31.24 -5.21 9.43
N MET A 142 30.66 -5.06 8.24
CA MET A 142 30.96 -3.92 7.35
C MET A 142 30.13 -2.68 7.70
N ASN A 143 29.27 -2.76 8.72
CA ASN A 143 28.40 -1.66 9.13
C ASN A 143 28.47 -1.28 10.64
N PRO A 144 29.63 -1.35 11.33
CA PRO A 144 29.72 -1.05 12.76
C PRO A 144 29.60 0.45 13.06
N GLU A 145 30.08 1.31 12.16
CA GLU A 145 30.08 2.78 12.34
C GLU A 145 28.68 3.42 12.28
N LYS A 146 27.67 2.73 11.74
CA LYS A 146 26.30 3.27 11.65
C LYS A 146 25.45 3.04 12.91
N LYS A 147 25.76 1.99 13.69
CA LYS A 147 25.09 1.68 14.96
C LYS A 147 25.37 2.72 16.06
N SER A 148 26.55 3.36 16.05
CA SER A 148 26.93 4.39 17.02
C SER A 148 26.32 5.76 16.70
N ARG A 149 26.24 6.14 15.42
CA ARG A 149 25.67 7.43 14.98
C ARG A 149 24.16 7.55 15.15
N GLY A 150 23.41 6.46 15.05
CA GLY A 150 21.96 6.44 15.25
C GLY A 150 21.50 6.54 16.71
N LYS A 151 22.38 6.27 17.68
CA LYS A 151 22.07 6.36 19.13
C LYS A 151 22.35 7.75 19.74
N GLN A 152 22.95 8.66 18.98
CA GLN A 152 23.40 9.98 19.45
C GLN A 152 22.44 11.12 19.07
N ARG A 153 21.24 10.79 18.60
CA ARG A 153 20.19 11.75 18.22
C ARG A 153 18.93 11.50 19.04
#